data_AF-A0A6P8J2T8-F1
#
_entry.id   AF-A0A6P8J2T8-F1
#
_cell.length_a   1.000
_cell.length_b   1.000
_cell.length_c   1.000
_cell.angle_alpha   90.00
_cell.angle_beta   90.00
_cell.angle_gamma   90.00
#
_symmetry.space_group_name_H-M   'P 1'
#
loop_
_entity.id
_entity.type
_entity.pdbx_description
1 polymer ?
#
loop_
_entity_poly.entity_id
_entity_poly.type
_entity_poly.pdbx_seq_one_letter_code
_entity_poly.pdbx_strand_id
1 'polypeptide(L)'
;MNKSNISKSKEFIEKERKSREGLRLSIERELVGDMIRLLDDKLYCDITFIIDDDDFPAHVAILCARAPAFSQKFLPQLLTPTAVQSCIYIQNIKPEEFSVFLRFVILVKIVKNMKNMDVFSISVFSWVVWQLSAIYLVSHLSRVYCWGLPLCL
;
A
#
# COMPACT_ATOMS: atom_id res chain seq x y z
N MET A 1 45.28 -0.05 18.03
CA MET A 1 44.11 0.83 17.78
C MET A 1 43.22 0.81 19.03
N ASN A 2 42.91 1.96 19.63
CA ASN A 2 42.20 2.06 20.92
C ASN A 2 40.66 1.88 20.75
N LYS A 3 40.02 1.12 21.65
CA LYS A 3 38.56 0.90 21.73
C LYS A 3 37.74 2.22 21.70
N SER A 4 38.24 3.30 22.28
CA SER A 4 37.56 4.60 22.30
C SER A 4 37.37 5.20 20.90
N ASN A 5 38.35 5.02 20.02
CA ASN A 5 38.30 5.57 18.65
C ASN A 5 37.37 4.75 17.77
N ILE A 6 37.27 3.43 18.04
CA ILE A 6 36.36 2.52 17.36
C ILE A 6 34.89 2.77 17.78
N SER A 7 34.63 3.11 19.05
CA SER A 7 33.27 3.48 19.49
C SER A 7 32.80 4.75 18.81
N LYS A 8 33.63 5.81 18.85
CA LYS A 8 33.31 7.10 18.23
C LYS A 8 33.05 7.00 16.73
N SER A 9 33.81 6.17 16.00
CA SER A 9 33.57 5.97 14.56
C SER A 9 32.28 5.21 14.28
N LYS A 10 31.92 4.22 15.09
CA LYS A 10 30.63 3.50 14.97
C LYS A 10 29.44 4.40 15.25
N GLU A 11 29.52 5.24 16.28
CA GLU A 11 28.46 6.21 16.63
C GLU A 11 28.22 7.22 15.49
N PHE A 12 29.30 7.68 14.85
CA PHE A 12 29.19 8.59 13.71
C PHE A 12 28.49 7.93 12.51
N ILE A 13 28.90 6.71 12.14
CA ILE A 13 28.28 5.94 11.05
C ILE A 13 26.78 5.70 11.33
N GLU A 14 26.44 5.33 12.56
CA GLU A 14 25.06 5.07 12.94
C GLU A 14 24.19 6.33 12.91
N LYS A 15 24.73 7.46 13.38
CA LYS A 15 24.05 8.76 13.29
C LYS A 15 23.79 9.15 11.84
N GLU A 16 24.78 8.97 10.96
CA GLU A 16 24.63 9.25 9.54
C GLU A 16 23.56 8.34 8.90
N ARG A 17 23.61 7.03 9.17
CA ARG A 17 22.62 6.06 8.70
C ARG A 17 21.20 6.46 9.12
N LYS A 18 21.02 6.80 10.40
CA LYS A 18 19.72 7.24 10.93
C LYS A 18 19.23 8.53 10.27
N SER A 19 20.14 9.46 10.01
CA SER A 19 19.82 10.73 9.34
C SER A 19 19.38 10.51 7.89
N ARG A 20 20.10 9.64 7.16
CA ARG A 20 19.77 9.26 5.78
C ARG A 20 18.42 8.52 5.70
N GLU A 21 18.18 7.58 6.61
CA GLU A 21 16.90 6.87 6.67
C GLU A 21 15.74 7.81 7.05
N GLY A 22 15.96 8.76 7.96
CA GLY A 22 14.97 9.79 8.30
C GLY A 22 14.57 10.62 7.08
N LEU A 23 15.56 11.09 6.31
CA LEU A 23 15.31 11.85 5.08
C LEU A 23 14.58 10.99 4.04
N ARG A 24 15.02 9.74 3.84
CA ARG A 24 14.38 8.80 2.92
C ARG A 24 12.90 8.60 3.23
N LEU A 25 12.55 8.41 4.51
CA LEU A 25 11.17 8.22 4.95
C LEU A 25 10.32 9.50 4.84
N SER A 26 10.91 10.68 4.91
CA SER A 26 10.20 11.93 4.65
C SER A 26 9.82 12.04 3.18
N ILE A 27 10.81 11.86 2.29
CA ILE A 27 10.63 11.93 0.84
C ILE A 27 9.62 10.87 0.37
N GLU A 28 9.69 9.66 0.92
CA GLU A 28 8.75 8.59 0.59
C GLU A 28 7.31 8.94 0.98
N ARG A 29 7.10 9.52 2.17
CA ARG A 29 5.76 9.93 2.62
C ARG A 29 5.19 11.04 1.76
N GLU A 30 6.01 12.03 1.42
CA GLU A 30 5.61 13.13 0.54
C GLU A 30 5.22 12.60 -0.85
N LEU A 31 6.08 11.77 -1.47
CA LEU A 31 5.80 11.19 -2.78
C LEU A 31 4.52 10.34 -2.78
N VAL A 32 4.31 9.49 -1.76
CA VAL A 32 3.07 8.69 -1.65
C VAL A 32 1.85 9.61 -1.51
N GLY A 33 1.95 10.67 -0.69
CA GLY A 33 0.89 11.66 -0.56
C GLY A 33 0.56 12.33 -1.89
N ASP A 34 1.57 12.72 -2.65
CA ASP A 34 1.41 13.33 -3.97
C ASP A 34 0.72 12.38 -4.96
N MET A 35 1.12 11.10 -4.98
CA MET A 35 0.51 10.09 -5.85
C MET A 35 -0.96 9.80 -5.49
N ILE A 36 -1.31 9.83 -4.19
CA ILE A 36 -2.70 9.68 -3.75
C ILE A 36 -3.54 10.86 -4.23
N ARG A 37 -3.03 12.10 -4.08
CA ARG A 37 -3.75 13.29 -4.56
C ARG A 37 -3.99 13.21 -6.07
N LEU A 38 -2.99 12.79 -6.85
CA LEU A 38 -3.15 12.58 -8.29
C LEU A 38 -4.24 11.56 -8.62
N LEU A 39 -4.38 10.48 -7.84
CA LEU A 39 -5.43 9.48 -8.03
C LEU A 39 -6.81 9.99 -7.62
N ASP A 40 -6.92 10.55 -6.41
CA ASP A 40 -8.19 11.03 -5.85
C ASP A 40 -8.79 12.17 -6.70
N ASP A 41 -7.93 13.07 -7.21
CA ASP A 41 -8.32 14.17 -8.11
C ASP A 41 -8.44 13.73 -9.58
N LYS A 42 -8.16 12.45 -9.89
CA LYS A 42 -8.22 11.86 -11.24
C LYS A 42 -7.34 12.59 -12.27
N LEU A 43 -6.21 13.15 -11.83
CA LEU A 43 -5.31 13.93 -12.67
C LEU A 43 -4.35 13.02 -13.43
N TYR A 44 -4.25 13.23 -14.75
CA TYR A 44 -3.34 12.50 -15.65
C TYR A 44 -3.55 10.98 -15.68
N CYS A 45 -4.75 10.49 -15.37
CA CYS A 45 -5.09 9.08 -15.51
C CYS A 45 -5.16 8.71 -17.00
N ASP A 46 -4.33 7.75 -17.40
CA ASP A 46 -4.17 7.25 -18.77
C ASP A 46 -4.96 5.95 -19.03
N ILE A 47 -5.62 5.42 -17.99
CA ILE A 47 -6.47 4.24 -18.04
C ILE A 47 -7.68 4.36 -17.12
N THR A 48 -8.79 3.71 -17.50
CA THR A 48 -9.97 3.54 -16.63
C THR A 48 -10.35 2.07 -16.54
N PHE A 49 -10.52 1.55 -15.32
CA PHE A 49 -11.11 0.24 -15.09
C PHE A 49 -12.59 0.37 -14.82
N ILE A 50 -13.38 -0.47 -15.46
CA ILE A 50 -14.82 -0.52 -15.28
C ILE A 50 -15.12 -1.80 -14.50
N ILE A 51 -15.61 -1.64 -13.27
CA ILE A 51 -15.94 -2.71 -12.34
C ILE A 51 -17.44 -2.61 -12.10
N ASP A 52 -18.20 -3.56 -12.63
CA ASP A 52 -19.66 -3.49 -12.73
C ASP A 52 -20.10 -2.16 -13.40
N ASP A 53 -20.72 -1.24 -12.66
CA ASP A 53 -21.18 0.07 -13.15
C ASP A 53 -20.30 1.25 -12.68
N ASP A 54 -19.17 0.97 -12.01
CA ASP A 54 -18.29 1.98 -11.44
C ASP A 54 -16.97 2.15 -12.22
N ASP A 55 -16.58 3.43 -12.41
CA ASP A 55 -15.37 3.83 -13.10
C ASP A 55 -14.21 4.12 -12.14
N PHE A 56 -13.07 3.50 -12.41
CA PHE A 56 -11.83 3.65 -11.66
C PHE A 56 -10.68 4.13 -12.54
N PRO A 57 -10.49 5.45 -12.68
CA PRO A 57 -9.31 6.02 -13.34
C PRO A 57 -8.03 5.68 -12.57
N ALA A 58 -6.96 5.38 -13.28
CA ALA A 58 -5.67 5.05 -12.68
C ALA A 58 -4.50 5.45 -13.60
N HIS A 59 -3.27 5.24 -13.13
CA HIS A 59 -2.04 5.53 -13.85
C HIS A 59 -1.30 4.23 -14.21
N VAL A 60 -1.14 3.97 -15.51
CA VAL A 60 -0.42 2.80 -16.03
C VAL A 60 1.00 2.75 -15.48
N ALA A 61 1.70 3.89 -15.47
CA ALA A 61 3.08 3.96 -14.95
C ALA A 61 3.19 3.47 -13.48
N ILE A 62 2.21 3.82 -12.63
CA ILE A 62 2.17 3.42 -11.22
C ILE A 62 1.86 1.93 -11.12
N LEU A 63 0.87 1.45 -11.86
CA LEU A 63 0.49 0.03 -11.88
C LEU A 63 1.65 -0.85 -12.37
N CYS A 64 2.32 -0.46 -13.45
CA CYS A 64 3.47 -1.20 -13.98
C CYS A 64 4.63 -1.26 -12.98
N ALA A 65 4.90 -0.14 -12.31
CA ALA A 65 5.96 -0.09 -11.31
C ALA A 65 5.60 -0.93 -10.07
N ARG A 66 4.36 -0.85 -9.58
CA ARG A 66 3.97 -1.30 -8.23
C ARG A 66 3.17 -2.59 -8.18
N ALA A 67 2.52 -2.96 -9.28
CA ALA A 67 1.75 -4.17 -9.47
C ALA A 67 2.07 -4.82 -10.83
N PRO A 68 3.31 -5.30 -11.05
CA PRO A 68 3.75 -5.78 -12.37
C PRO A 68 2.96 -6.99 -12.86
N ALA A 69 2.58 -7.92 -11.99
CA ALA A 69 1.77 -9.09 -12.35
C ALA A 69 0.35 -8.69 -12.81
N PHE A 70 -0.27 -7.75 -12.11
CA PHE A 70 -1.56 -7.17 -12.51
C PHE A 70 -1.42 -6.49 -13.88
N SER A 71 -0.37 -5.69 -14.06
CA SER A 71 -0.13 -4.95 -15.30
C SER A 71 0.11 -5.88 -16.49
N GLN A 72 0.88 -6.95 -16.33
CA GLN A 72 1.10 -7.93 -17.39
C GLN A 72 -0.20 -8.63 -17.82
N LYS A 73 -1.09 -8.91 -16.85
CA LYS A 73 -2.35 -9.59 -17.12
C LYS A 73 -3.37 -8.68 -17.81
N PHE A 74 -3.52 -7.45 -17.33
CA PHE A 74 -4.62 -6.58 -17.75
C PHE A 74 -4.19 -5.50 -18.75
N LEU A 75 -2.92 -5.10 -18.80
CA LEU A 75 -2.44 -3.99 -19.63
C LEU A 75 -1.59 -4.39 -20.85
N PRO A 76 -1.60 -5.62 -21.40
CA PRO A 76 -0.60 -6.00 -22.41
C PRO A 76 -0.71 -5.17 -23.70
N GLN A 77 -1.90 -4.68 -24.04
CA GLN A 77 -2.16 -3.89 -25.24
C GLN A 77 -1.74 -2.42 -25.06
N LEU A 78 -1.81 -1.90 -23.84
CA LEU A 78 -1.44 -0.53 -23.47
C LEU A 78 0.07 -0.31 -23.39
N LEU A 79 0.85 -1.39 -23.32
CA LEU A 79 2.31 -1.34 -23.41
C LEU A 79 2.81 -1.15 -24.85
N THR A 80 1.90 -1.08 -25.83
CA THR A 80 2.23 -0.79 -27.23
C THR A 80 2.05 0.70 -27.54
N PRO A 81 2.93 1.32 -28.36
CA PRO A 81 2.94 2.76 -28.58
C PRO A 81 1.69 3.34 -29.28
N THR A 82 0.75 2.50 -29.71
CA THR A 82 -0.45 2.87 -30.47
C THR A 82 -1.72 2.98 -29.63
N ALA A 83 -1.67 2.68 -28.33
CA ALA A 83 -2.88 2.61 -27.53
C ALA A 83 -3.38 4.00 -27.10
N VAL A 84 -4.56 4.36 -27.59
CA VAL A 84 -5.33 5.52 -27.13
C VAL A 84 -6.04 5.10 -25.83
N GLN A 85 -6.05 6.01 -24.85
CA GLN A 85 -6.70 5.91 -23.54
C GLN A 85 -7.72 4.77 -23.44
N SER A 86 -7.36 3.69 -22.76
CA SER A 86 -8.13 2.43 -22.81
C SER A 86 -9.01 2.25 -21.59
N CYS A 87 -10.20 1.72 -21.82
CA CYS A 87 -11.10 1.24 -20.79
C CYS A 87 -10.95 -0.28 -20.65
N ILE A 88 -10.87 -0.79 -19.42
CA ILE A 88 -10.72 -2.22 -19.14
C ILE A 88 -11.84 -2.68 -18.23
N TYR A 89 -12.65 -3.61 -18.72
CA TYR A 89 -13.70 -4.24 -17.93
C TYR A 89 -13.13 -5.40 -17.11
N ILE A 90 -13.38 -5.38 -15.80
CA ILE A 90 -13.01 -6.48 -14.90
C ILE A 90 -14.27 -6.95 -14.18
N GLN A 91 -14.56 -8.24 -14.30
CA GLN A 91 -15.73 -8.89 -13.67
C GLN A 91 -15.32 -9.65 -12.41
N ASN A 92 -16.30 -9.98 -11.56
CA ASN A 92 -16.14 -10.79 -10.34
C ASN A 92 -15.26 -10.13 -9.26
N ILE A 93 -15.20 -8.80 -9.22
CA ILE A 93 -14.59 -8.02 -8.14
C ILE A 93 -15.59 -6.96 -7.74
N LYS A 94 -15.81 -6.76 -6.45
CA LYS A 94 -16.70 -5.69 -6.00
C LYS A 94 -16.02 -4.32 -6.14
N PRO A 95 -16.75 -3.24 -6.47
CA PRO A 95 -16.17 -1.91 -6.57
C PRO A 95 -15.36 -1.49 -5.33
N GLU A 96 -15.83 -1.83 -4.12
CA GLU A 96 -15.12 -1.49 -2.87
C GLU A 96 -13.79 -2.23 -2.73
N GLU A 97 -13.74 -3.50 -3.16
CA GLU A 97 -12.53 -4.30 -3.14
C GLU A 97 -11.49 -3.74 -4.12
N PHE A 98 -11.94 -3.31 -5.30
CA PHE A 98 -11.06 -2.71 -6.30
C PHE A 98 -10.52 -1.33 -5.87
N SER A 99 -11.36 -0.50 -5.24
CA SER A 99 -10.94 0.77 -4.65
C SER A 99 -9.84 0.58 -3.61
N VAL A 100 -10.02 -0.40 -2.70
CA VAL A 100 -9.01 -0.76 -1.70
C VAL A 100 -7.73 -1.26 -2.36
N PHE A 101 -7.84 -2.08 -3.41
CA PHE A 101 -6.68 -2.55 -4.17
C PHE A 101 -5.90 -1.38 -4.79
N LEU A 102 -6.55 -0.46 -5.51
CA LEU A 102 -5.88 0.68 -6.13
C LEU A 102 -5.17 1.55 -5.09
N ARG A 103 -5.84 1.85 -3.97
CA ARG A 103 -5.23 2.59 -2.86
C ARG A 103 -4.05 1.84 -2.25
N PHE A 104 -4.15 0.53 -2.08
CA PHE A 104 -3.07 -0.31 -1.59
C PHE A 104 -1.85 -0.27 -2.52
N VAL A 105 -2.06 -0.37 -3.84
CA VAL A 105 -0.99 -0.25 -4.83
C VAL A 105 -0.24 1.06 -4.65
N ILE A 106 -0.94 2.19 -4.46
CA ILE A 106 -0.28 3.49 -4.26
C ILE A 106 0.40 3.61 -2.89
N LEU A 107 -0.25 3.15 -1.82
CA LEU A 107 0.23 3.30 -0.44
C LEU A 107 1.44 2.41 -0.09
N VAL A 108 1.50 1.19 -0.60
CA VAL A 108 2.40 0.16 -0.06
C VAL A 108 3.73 0.18 -0.76
N LYS A 109 4.80 0.55 -0.04
CA LYS A 109 6.19 0.40 -0.47
C LYS A 109 6.36 -0.99 -1.08
N ILE A 110 6.71 -1.06 -2.38
CA ILE A 110 6.90 -2.33 -3.08
C ILE A 110 7.83 -3.20 -2.23
N VAL A 111 7.26 -4.26 -1.63
CA VAL A 111 8.05 -5.35 -1.12
C VAL A 111 8.65 -5.99 -2.37
N LYS A 112 9.96 -5.80 -2.58
CA LYS A 112 10.71 -6.25 -3.77
C LYS A 112 10.73 -7.77 -3.98
N ASN A 113 9.83 -8.51 -3.34
CA ASN A 113 9.80 -9.96 -3.34
C ASN A 113 8.36 -10.48 -3.32
N MET A 114 7.66 -10.35 -4.44
CA MET A 114 6.40 -11.06 -4.69
C MET A 114 6.47 -11.65 -6.10
N LYS A 115 7.10 -12.82 -6.22
CA LYS A 115 7.19 -13.55 -7.50
C LYS A 115 5.86 -14.21 -7.91
N ASN A 116 4.86 -14.24 -7.03
CA ASN A 116 3.57 -14.85 -7.31
C ASN A 116 2.47 -13.96 -6.73
N MET A 117 1.93 -13.06 -7.54
CA MET A 117 0.61 -12.49 -7.27
C MET A 117 -0.38 -13.21 -8.17
N ASP A 118 -1.04 -14.20 -7.60
CA ASP A 118 -2.23 -14.78 -8.21
C ASP A 118 -3.41 -13.87 -7.92
N VAL A 119 -4.13 -13.47 -8.97
CA VAL A 119 -5.24 -12.50 -8.92
C VAL A 119 -6.42 -13.04 -8.08
N PHE A 120 -6.42 -14.34 -7.78
CA PHE A 120 -7.38 -15.01 -6.88
C PHE A 120 -7.23 -14.65 -5.40
N SER A 121 -6.17 -13.96 -4.99
CA SER A 121 -5.88 -13.65 -3.57
C SER A 121 -6.50 -12.33 -3.05
N ILE A 122 -7.46 -11.74 -3.78
CA ILE A 122 -8.26 -10.62 -3.24
C ILE A 122 -9.20 -11.12 -2.13
N SER A 123 -9.54 -12.42 -2.08
CA SER A 123 -10.25 -13.01 -0.94
C SER A 123 -9.39 -13.17 0.32
N VAL A 124 -8.05 -13.08 0.21
CA VAL A 124 -7.15 -13.15 1.38
C VAL A 124 -7.03 -11.80 2.09
N PHE A 125 -7.46 -10.70 1.46
CA PHE A 125 -7.67 -9.43 2.16
C PHE A 125 -8.77 -9.54 3.22
N SER A 126 -9.77 -10.41 3.02
CA SER A 126 -10.74 -10.75 4.07
C SER A 126 -10.04 -11.35 5.30
N TRP A 127 -9.00 -12.17 5.14
CA TRP A 127 -8.26 -12.78 6.25
C TRP A 127 -7.30 -11.81 6.96
N VAL A 128 -6.63 -10.90 6.23
CA VAL A 128 -5.73 -9.90 6.84
C VAL A 128 -6.52 -8.80 7.57
N VAL A 129 -7.67 -8.40 7.02
CA VAL A 129 -8.58 -7.45 7.66
C VAL A 129 -9.30 -8.10 8.86
N TRP A 130 -9.66 -9.39 8.81
CA TRP A 130 -10.16 -10.13 9.97
C TRP A 130 -9.11 -10.38 11.07
N GLN A 131 -7.82 -10.54 10.73
CA GLN A 131 -6.77 -10.65 11.75
C GLN A 131 -6.55 -9.35 12.52
N LEU A 132 -6.66 -8.19 11.87
CA LEU A 132 -6.52 -6.90 12.53
C LEU A 132 -7.79 -6.50 13.32
N SER A 133 -8.99 -6.89 12.88
CA SER A 133 -10.23 -6.67 13.66
C SER A 133 -10.30 -7.52 14.92
N ALA A 134 -9.78 -8.76 14.90
CA ALA A 134 -9.66 -9.61 16.09
C ALA A 134 -8.70 -9.03 17.14
N ILE A 135 -7.60 -8.40 16.72
CA ILE A 135 -6.65 -7.72 17.63
C ILE A 135 -7.26 -6.44 18.20
N TYR A 136 -8.05 -5.70 17.43
CA TYR A 136 -8.76 -4.50 17.90
C TYR A 136 -9.88 -4.85 18.91
N LEU A 137 -10.62 -5.95 18.71
CA LEU A 137 -11.68 -6.36 19.63
C LEU A 137 -11.14 -6.84 21.00
N VAL A 138 -10.03 -7.56 21.02
CA VAL A 138 -9.37 -8.02 22.27
C VAL A 138 -8.77 -6.85 23.07
N SER A 139 -8.25 -5.83 22.37
CA SER A 139 -7.74 -4.61 23.00
C SER A 139 -8.84 -3.63 23.44
N HIS A 140 -10.03 -3.67 22.81
CA HIS A 140 -11.19 -2.88 23.24
C HIS A 140 -11.97 -3.54 24.39
N LEU A 141 -12.12 -4.87 24.43
CA LEU A 141 -12.69 -5.54 25.62
C LEU A 141 -11.79 -5.40 26.86
N SER A 142 -10.47 -5.38 26.70
CA SER A 142 -9.55 -5.18 27.83
C SER A 142 -9.54 -3.75 28.40
N ARG A 143 -10.09 -2.76 27.68
CA ARG A 143 -10.27 -1.38 28.18
C ARG A 143 -11.64 -1.10 28.78
N VAL A 144 -12.65 -1.93 28.48
CA VAL A 144 -14.00 -1.79 29.06
C VAL A 144 -14.07 -2.37 30.49
N TYR A 145 -13.18 -3.30 30.86
CA TYR A 145 -13.20 -3.96 32.18
C TYR A 145 -12.28 -3.35 33.25
N CYS A 146 -11.72 -2.14 33.07
CA CYS A 146 -10.73 -1.63 34.01
C CYS A 146 -11.01 -0.24 34.58
N TRP A 147 -12.26 0.18 34.76
CA TRP A 147 -12.58 1.31 35.66
C TRP A 147 -13.94 1.13 36.36
N GLY A 148 -13.89 0.85 37.67
CA GLY A 148 -15.02 0.92 38.61
C GLY A 148 -15.61 -0.45 38.97
N LEU A 149 -15.75 -0.89 40.23
CA LEU A 149 -15.95 -0.15 41.49
C LEU A 149 -15.76 -1.16 42.69
N PRO A 150 -16.11 -0.85 43.97
CA PRO A 150 -15.26 -1.07 45.15
C PRO A 150 -15.79 -2.12 46.15
N LEU A 151 -15.03 -2.29 47.25
CA LEU A 151 -15.47 -2.59 48.63
C LEU A 151 -16.39 -3.81 48.94
N CYS A 152 -15.93 -4.55 49.96
CA CYS A 152 -16.71 -5.31 50.96
C CYS A 152 -17.39 -6.61 50.53
N LEU A 153 -16.81 -7.76 50.93
CA LEU A 153 -17.20 -8.51 52.14
C LEU A 153 -16.10 -9.51 52.53
#